data_AF-A0AAE0L0R8-F1
#
_entry.id   AF-A0AAE0L0R8-F1
#
_cell.length_a   1.000
_cell.length_b   1.000
_cell.length_c   1.000
_cell.angle_alpha   90.00
_cell.angle_beta   90.00
_cell.angle_gamma   90.00
#
_symmetry.space_group_name_H-M   'P 1'
#
loop_
_entity.id
_entity.type
_entity.pdbx_description
1 polymer ?
#
loop_
_entity_poly.entity_id
_entity_poly.type
_entity_poly.pdbx_seq_one_letter_code
_entity_poly.pdbx_strand_id
1 'polypeptide(L)'
;MAEETYIHHAKLEEDLKNGIQQTLRGVSGAMGESQITCPITTYIGTQDEHVSERGLQGWHALGHGACTIHRLPGDHFFLEDTKSREQLLRSISHVLVQRLSRHGNWITMGNGDPLTRDRSR
;
A
#
# COMPACT_ATOMS: atom_id res chain seq x y z
N MET A 1 -24.77 -31.58 5.49
CA MET A 1 -23.31 -31.44 5.35
C MET A 1 -22.87 -30.40 4.30
N ALA A 2 -23.70 -30.04 3.29
CA ALA A 2 -23.33 -29.03 2.29
C ALA A 2 -23.77 -27.58 2.61
N GLU A 3 -24.60 -27.39 3.63
CA GLU A 3 -25.26 -26.11 3.94
C GLU A 3 -24.42 -25.22 4.88
N GLU A 4 -23.65 -25.82 5.79
CA GLU A 4 -22.78 -25.08 6.73
C GLU A 4 -21.58 -24.40 6.04
N THR A 5 -21.02 -25.01 4.99
CA THR A 5 -19.90 -24.43 4.23
C THR A 5 -20.32 -23.19 3.44
N TYR A 6 -21.56 -23.14 2.97
CA TYR A 6 -22.10 -22.02 2.17
C TYR A 6 -22.33 -20.77 3.03
N ILE A 7 -22.81 -20.95 4.26
CA ILE A 7 -23.08 -19.86 5.20
C ILE A 7 -21.77 -19.19 5.67
N HIS A 8 -20.68 -19.96 5.82
CA HIS A 8 -19.37 -19.43 6.19
C HIS A 8 -18.75 -18.55 5.08
N HIS A 9 -18.91 -18.92 3.80
CA HIS A 9 -18.41 -18.12 2.67
C HIS A 9 -19.15 -16.78 2.53
N ALA A 10 -20.48 -16.79 2.65
CA ALA A 10 -21.29 -15.57 2.56
C ALA A 10 -20.93 -14.56 3.66
N LYS A 11 -20.66 -15.05 4.88
CA LYS A 11 -20.26 -14.21 6.01
C LYS A 11 -18.87 -13.59 5.82
N LEU A 12 -17.91 -14.36 5.31
CA LEU A 12 -16.57 -13.87 4.98
C LEU A 12 -16.58 -12.78 3.90
N GLU A 13 -17.42 -12.91 2.87
CA GLU A 13 -17.57 -11.88 1.85
C GLU A 13 -18.20 -10.59 2.39
N GLU A 14 -19.21 -10.72 3.25
CA GLU A 14 -19.88 -9.57 3.86
C GLU A 14 -18.95 -8.85 4.84
N ASP A 15 -18.19 -9.59 5.64
CA ASP A 15 -17.20 -9.03 6.56
C ASP A 15 -16.05 -8.35 5.80
N LEU A 16 -15.63 -8.88 4.64
CA LEU A 16 -14.64 -8.25 3.77
C LEU A 16 -15.19 -6.97 3.13
N LYS A 17 -16.42 -6.99 2.62
CA LYS A 17 -17.11 -5.80 2.07
C LYS A 17 -17.25 -4.72 3.15
N ASN A 18 -17.61 -5.11 4.36
CA ASN A 18 -17.76 -4.19 5.49
C ASN A 18 -16.41 -3.62 5.95
N GLY A 19 -15.35 -4.42 5.97
CA GLY A 19 -13.99 -3.95 6.27
C GLY A 19 -13.45 -2.96 5.24
N ILE A 20 -13.70 -3.21 3.95
CA ILE A 20 -13.34 -2.29 2.86
C ILE A 20 -14.15 -0.99 3.00
N GLN A 21 -15.45 -1.07 3.25
CA GLN A 21 -16.31 0.12 3.46
C GLN A 21 -15.92 0.94 4.69
N GLN A 22 -15.52 0.29 5.79
CA GLN A 22 -15.01 0.99 6.98
C GLN A 22 -13.67 1.67 6.73
N THR A 23 -12.78 1.04 5.98
CA THR A 23 -11.48 1.63 5.58
C THR A 23 -11.70 2.85 4.67
N LEU A 24 -12.66 2.77 3.74
CA LEU A 24 -13.04 3.88 2.87
C LEU A 24 -13.73 5.02 3.62
N ARG A 25 -14.50 4.74 4.67
CA ARG A 25 -15.09 5.79 5.53
C ARG A 25 -14.05 6.57 6.34
N GLY A 26 -12.93 5.93 6.73
CA GLY A 26 -11.77 6.62 7.31
C GLY A 26 -11.06 7.56 6.31
N VAL A 27 -11.14 7.25 5.02
CA VAL A 27 -10.59 8.06 3.93
C VAL A 27 -11.58 9.15 3.47
N SER A 28 -12.89 8.92 3.59
CA SER A 28 -13.95 9.88 3.21
C SER A 28 -14.15 11.04 4.19
N GLY A 29 -13.53 11.02 5.37
CA GLY A 29 -13.64 12.08 6.38
C GLY A 29 -12.81 13.34 6.10
N ALA A 30 -11.91 13.31 5.11
CA ALA A 30 -11.09 14.44 4.72
C ALA A 30 -11.33 14.76 3.23
N MET A 31 -12.49 15.33 2.91
CA MET A 31 -12.62 16.20 1.73
C MET A 31 -11.89 17.52 2.01
N GLY A 32 -10.58 17.42 2.13
CA GLY A 32 -9.64 18.47 1.79
C GLY A 32 -8.77 17.88 0.69
N GLU A 33 -8.51 18.64 -0.36
CA GLU A 33 -7.56 18.31 -1.43
C GLU A 33 -6.13 18.26 -0.88
N SER A 34 -5.88 17.39 0.11
CA SER A 34 -4.57 17.21 0.72
C SER A 34 -3.75 16.33 -0.21
N GLN A 35 -3.11 17.01 -1.16
CA GLN A 35 -2.16 16.42 -2.08
C GLN A 35 -1.10 15.64 -1.32
N ILE A 36 -0.73 14.47 -1.85
CA ILE A 36 0.29 13.63 -1.25
C ILE A 36 1.65 14.17 -1.73
N THR A 37 2.49 14.59 -0.78
CA THR A 37 3.81 15.16 -1.08
C THR A 37 4.94 14.13 -1.09
N CYS A 38 4.66 12.90 -0.64
CA CYS A 38 5.63 11.81 -0.71
C CYS A 38 5.53 11.04 -2.03
N PRO A 39 6.65 10.47 -2.54
CA PRO A 39 6.59 9.57 -3.68
C PRO A 39 5.69 8.36 -3.41
N ILE A 40 4.87 8.01 -4.39
CA ILE A 40 3.94 6.87 -4.34
C ILE A 40 4.48 5.75 -5.22
N THR A 41 4.52 4.53 -4.70
CA THR A 41 4.78 3.32 -5.50
C THR A 41 3.58 2.39 -5.37
N THR A 42 2.94 2.09 -6.49
CA THR A 42 1.73 1.26 -6.57
C THR A 42 2.06 -0.08 -7.24
N TYR A 43 1.46 -1.16 -6.75
CA TYR A 43 1.58 -2.51 -7.31
C TYR A 43 0.19 -3.05 -7.68
N ILE A 44 0.08 -3.72 -8.82
CA ILE A 44 -1.16 -4.32 -9.31
C ILE A 44 -0.86 -5.66 -10.01
N GLY A 45 -1.79 -6.61 -9.96
CA GLY A 45 -1.77 -7.80 -10.80
C GLY A 45 -1.91 -7.46 -12.30
N THR A 46 -1.16 -8.14 -13.16
CA THR A 46 -1.28 -8.02 -14.63
C THR A 46 -2.67 -8.39 -15.17
N GLN A 47 -3.42 -9.19 -14.42
CA GLN A 47 -4.74 -9.71 -14.76
C GLN A 47 -5.80 -9.22 -13.76
N ASP A 48 -5.50 -8.18 -12.97
CA ASP A 48 -6.47 -7.60 -12.04
C ASP A 48 -7.51 -6.78 -12.81
N GLU A 49 -8.69 -7.36 -13.00
CA GLU A 49 -9.84 -6.72 -13.66
C GLU A 49 -10.65 -5.81 -12.72
N HIS A 50 -10.40 -5.89 -11.41
CA HIS A 50 -11.13 -5.11 -10.42
C HIS A 50 -10.59 -3.68 -10.29
N VAL A 51 -9.36 -3.43 -10.74
CA VAL A 51 -8.74 -2.10 -10.72
C VAL A 51 -8.72 -1.52 -12.13
N SER A 52 -9.54 -0.49 -12.33
CA SER A 52 -9.56 0.25 -13.60
C SER A 52 -8.29 1.09 -13.81
N GLU A 53 -7.94 1.31 -15.08
CA GLU A 53 -6.83 2.19 -15.46
C GLU A 53 -7.02 3.63 -14.93
N ARG A 54 -8.27 4.11 -14.92
CA ARG A 54 -8.62 5.42 -14.33
C ARG A 54 -8.32 5.46 -12.83
N GLY A 55 -8.56 4.37 -12.12
CA GLY A 55 -8.23 4.24 -10.69
C GLY A 55 -6.73 4.31 -10.44
N LEU A 56 -5.92 3.66 -11.30
CA LEU A 56 -4.46 3.75 -11.24
C LEU A 56 -3.95 5.17 -11.51
N GLN A 57 -4.49 5.84 -12.53
CA GLN A 57 -4.13 7.22 -12.87
C GLN A 57 -4.49 8.22 -11.76
N GLY A 58 -5.50 7.93 -10.95
CA GLY A 58 -5.85 8.73 -9.77
C GLY A 58 -4.68 8.89 -8.79
N TRP A 59 -3.89 7.83 -8.58
CA TRP A 59 -2.69 7.90 -7.73
C TRP A 59 -1.60 8.80 -8.29
N HIS A 60 -1.45 8.82 -9.62
CA HIS A 60 -0.53 9.74 -10.28
C HIS A 60 -0.95 11.20 -10.11
N ALA A 61 -2.25 11.48 -10.22
CA ALA A 61 -2.80 12.81 -10.00
C ALA A 61 -2.62 13.28 -8.55
N LEU A 62 -2.80 12.39 -7.56
CA LEU A 62 -2.66 12.70 -6.14
C LEU A 62 -1.21 12.96 -5.69
N GLY A 63 -0.23 12.32 -6.34
CA GLY A 63 1.19 12.36 -5.95
C GLY A 63 2.04 13.41 -6.68
N HIS A 64 1.47 14.45 -7.28
CA HIS A 64 2.19 15.42 -8.13
C HIS A 64 3.02 14.77 -9.26
N GLY A 65 2.58 13.64 -9.79
CA GLY A 65 3.34 12.88 -10.79
C GLY A 65 4.54 12.10 -10.23
N ALA A 66 4.85 12.18 -8.93
CA ALA A 66 5.80 11.29 -8.27
C ALA A 66 5.16 9.94 -7.93
N CYS A 67 4.55 9.30 -8.92
CA CYS A 67 3.91 7.99 -8.79
C CYS A 67 4.55 6.99 -9.76
N THR A 68 4.93 5.82 -9.27
CA THR A 68 5.40 4.71 -10.10
C THR A 68 4.45 3.53 -9.95
N ILE A 69 3.96 2.99 -11.06
CA ILE A 69 3.07 1.82 -11.08
C ILE A 69 3.85 0.61 -11.57
N HIS A 70 3.83 -0.47 -10.79
CA HIS A 70 4.43 -1.75 -11.11
C HIS A 70 3.34 -2.79 -11.31
N ARG A 71 3.41 -3.53 -12.42
CA ARG A 71 2.53 -4.67 -12.69
C ARG A 71 3.27 -5.96 -12.38
N LEU A 72 2.70 -6.80 -11.53
CA LEU A 72 3.23 -8.10 -11.15
C LEU A 72 2.34 -9.21 -11.72
N PRO A 73 2.89 -10.39 -12.06
CA PRO A 73 2.07 -11.50 -12.54
C PRO A 73 0.95 -11.85 -11.55
N GLY A 74 -0.20 -12.27 -12.08
CA GLY A 74 -1.37 -12.61 -11.27
C GLY A 74 -2.53 -11.62 -11.41
N ASP A 75 -3.61 -11.94 -10.72
CA ASP A 75 -4.87 -11.18 -10.66
C ASP A 75 -4.90 -10.28 -9.42
N HIS A 76 -6.09 -9.96 -8.93
CA HIS A 76 -6.28 -9.19 -7.70
C HIS A 76 -5.58 -9.81 -6.47
N PHE A 77 -5.43 -11.14 -6.45
CA PHE A 77 -4.83 -11.91 -5.37
C PHE A 77 -3.37 -12.30 -5.66
N PHE A 78 -2.66 -11.54 -6.50
CA PHE A 78 -1.26 -11.82 -6.86
C PHE A 78 -0.30 -12.00 -5.66
N LEU A 79 -0.67 -11.59 -4.45
CA LEU A 79 0.10 -11.81 -3.22
C LEU A 79 0.07 -13.26 -2.70
N GLU A 80 -0.93 -14.04 -3.10
CA GLU A 80 -1.06 -15.44 -2.70
C GLU A 80 -0.03 -16.30 -3.43
N ASP A 81 0.28 -15.95 -4.69
CA ASP A 81 1.37 -16.57 -5.44
C ASP A 81 2.74 -16.22 -4.85
N THR A 82 3.51 -17.26 -4.51
CA THR A 82 4.82 -17.10 -3.88
C THR A 82 5.80 -16.31 -4.74
N LYS A 83 5.81 -16.52 -6.06
CA LYS A 83 6.76 -15.83 -6.96
C LYS A 83 6.47 -14.34 -7.03
N SER A 84 5.21 -13.99 -7.15
CA SER A 84 4.73 -12.60 -7.25
C SER A 84 4.90 -11.86 -5.93
N ARG A 85 4.66 -12.54 -4.80
CA ARG A 85 4.99 -12.04 -3.46
C ARG A 85 6.48 -11.78 -3.27
N GLU A 86 7.35 -12.69 -3.69
CA GLU A 86 8.79 -12.45 -3.61
C GLU A 86 9.25 -11.29 -4.50
N GLN A 87 8.69 -11.17 -5.72
CA GLN A 87 8.97 -10.05 -6.61
C GLN A 87 8.55 -8.72 -5.98
N LEU A 88 7.38 -8.68 -5.33
CA LEU A 88 6.92 -7.52 -4.57
C LEU A 88 7.91 -7.16 -3.46
N LEU A 89 8.29 -8.12 -2.61
CA LEU A 89 9.18 -7.86 -1.48
C LEU A 89 10.55 -7.35 -1.93
N ARG A 90 11.11 -7.94 -3.01
CA ARG A 90 12.35 -7.45 -3.63
C ARG A 90 12.20 -6.01 -4.13
N SER A 91 11.07 -5.69 -4.78
CA SER A 91 10.80 -4.35 -5.29
C SER A 91 10.64 -3.32 -4.17
N ILE A 92 9.86 -3.63 -3.12
CA ILE A 92 9.67 -2.75 -1.95
C ILE A 92 11.01 -2.49 -1.28
N SER A 93 11.80 -3.54 -1.01
CA SER A 93 13.12 -3.41 -0.40
C SER A 93 14.02 -2.49 -1.23
N HIS A 94 14.05 -2.68 -2.55
CA HIS A 94 14.84 -1.84 -3.45
C HIS A 94 14.41 -0.37 -3.43
N VAL A 95 13.10 -0.10 -3.51
CA VAL A 95 12.56 1.26 -3.45
C VAL A 95 12.90 1.91 -2.12
N LEU A 96 12.71 1.21 -1.01
CA LEU A 96 13.06 1.72 0.31
C LEU A 96 14.55 2.03 0.39
N VAL A 97 15.44 1.08 0.09
CA VAL A 97 16.90 1.31 0.11
C VAL A 97 17.27 2.54 -0.73
N GLN A 98 16.78 2.65 -1.96
CA GLN A 98 17.04 3.82 -2.80
C GLN A 98 16.59 5.12 -2.15
N ARG A 99 15.41 5.16 -1.51
CA ARG A 99 14.90 6.38 -0.87
C ARG A 99 15.66 6.71 0.41
N LEU A 100 15.96 5.73 1.25
CA LEU A 100 16.69 5.94 2.49
C LEU A 100 18.15 6.35 2.23
N SER A 101 18.80 5.79 1.21
CA SER A 101 20.15 6.19 0.80
C SER A 101 20.22 7.61 0.23
N ARG A 102 19.17 8.07 -0.47
CA ARG A 102 19.09 9.44 -1.03
C ARG A 102 18.81 10.51 0.02
N HIS A 103 18.20 10.14 1.15
CA HIS A 103 17.84 11.06 2.22
C HIS A 103 18.77 11.03 3.44
N GLY A 104 19.92 10.35 3.34
CA GLY A 104 21.08 10.46 4.25
C GLY A 104 20.79 10.67 5.74
N ASN A 105 21.11 9.63 6.54
CA ASN A 105 21.38 9.70 7.99
C ASN A 105 20.20 9.44 8.95
N TRP A 106 19.61 8.23 8.92
CA TRP A 106 18.91 7.68 10.10
C TRP A 106 19.25 6.22 10.44
N ILE A 107 19.96 5.49 9.57
CA ILE A 107 20.35 4.10 9.85
C ILE A 107 21.61 4.03 10.75
N THR A 108 22.33 5.14 10.94
CA THR A 108 23.53 5.24 11.80
C THR A 108 23.27 5.72 13.23
N MET A 109 22.02 5.95 13.64
CA MET A 109 21.68 6.35 15.01
C MET A 109 20.66 5.38 15.61
N GLY A 110 21.07 4.58 16.61
CA GLY A 110 20.11 4.14 17.63
C GLY A 110 20.04 2.67 18.02
N ASN A 111 21.15 1.93 18.06
CA ASN A 111 21.43 1.08 19.23
C ASN A 111 22.10 2.00 20.28
N GLY A 112 21.35 2.95 20.84
CA GLY A 112 21.87 3.96 21.77
C GLY A 112 20.76 4.85 22.32
N ASP A 113 20.77 5.02 23.64
CA ASP A 113 19.73 5.49 24.55
C ASP A 113 18.91 6.75 24.19
N PRO A 114 17.68 6.88 24.76
CA PRO A 114 16.84 8.05 24.60
C PRO A 114 17.22 9.16 25.60
N LEU A 115 16.84 10.40 25.23
CA LEU A 115 16.93 11.65 26.00
C LEU A 115 18.32 12.29 25.93
N THR A 116 18.48 13.30 25.07
CA THR A 116 18.34 14.68 25.55
C THR A 116 17.79 15.59 24.45
N ARG A 117 16.65 16.21 24.75
CA ARG A 117 16.18 17.42 24.09
C ARG A 117 17.10 18.56 24.49
N ASP A 118 17.71 19.24 23.53
CA ASP A 118 18.09 20.65 23.68
C ASP A 118 17.14 21.49 22.83
N ARG A 119 16.28 22.25 23.51
CA ARG A 119 15.54 23.37 22.92
C ARG A 119 16.32 24.62 23.28
N SER A 120 17.11 25.09 22.33
CA SER A 120 17.70 26.43 22.37
C SER A 120 17.37 27.15 21.06
N ARG A 121 16.22 27.84 21.04
CA ARG A 121 15.97 29.12 20.37
C ARG A 121 14.58 29.65 20.72
#